data_AF-A8BIF0-F1
#
_entry.id   AF-A8BIF0-F1
#
_cell.length_a   1.000
_cell.length_b   1.000
_cell.length_c   1.000
_cell.angle_alpha   90.00
_cell.angle_beta   90.00
_cell.angle_gamma   90.00
#
_symmetry.space_group_name_H-M   'P 1'
#
loop_
_entity.id
_entity.type
_entity.pdbx_description
1 polymer ?
#
loop_
_entity_poly.entity_id
_entity_poly.type
_entity_poly.pdbx_seq_one_letter_code
_entity_poly.pdbx_strand_id
1 'polypeptide(L)'
;MVLAVLALALLFASTAEAQNLALDVISVSDTHGWIYGHRHQKELGDYGTLVSYIERTRDEAAKDPARAVLAIDGGDLIEGTGLSDATPIKGMYIYQAASEVGFDLITVGNHDLGSESSTAYIHEKIDDMFGDAYVSTNTFMNADNSPLVKNRYKHMTLKNGLNVLMFGFLYRSSYVSSYVERASDIIKTAEIQAILDKYFDKTDVLVVANHMSYSDGELENIVNAFRSYYGGRGYTIPIILIAAHSHRLYNDACAFDQTGQCFIVEAECYLKRIQHIKYSFTPIQYMDTKTRATRTGYQMAVPPTVLTPSKNIPKTMADRFGLAVDQFDTPKAIALREKIHGWVDSLDLNRVLGCSNYLYSKSVGMESPTSVFNIWLNAVVPAEIYNDDRLSKCTQFPVTGSSSVRDSIYKGEFVVDDSYNVMPFKNSFVYIANLTAEEVACAFSGSILTYTEEEQLQNIYTYEAARASIPRYVTPMDPSSLPSDSCYDLILTSYDADKFAGRFRKGGSCYSMVDPSKSYLAVDYPTQPRPNVTTEELLPDFFSKYMPCYTSQSVDGVSGQEAATTRSTMRIVFFSLSFIVLAAVVAALIGLILFCCRRKS
;
A
#
# COMPACT_ATOMS: atom_id res chain seq x y z
N MET A 1 30.21 -72.32 14.80
CA MET A 1 29.23 -71.46 15.50
C MET A 1 29.50 -69.97 15.24
N VAL A 2 29.79 -69.55 13.99
CA VAL A 2 30.12 -68.15 13.64
C VAL A 2 29.59 -67.77 12.23
N LEU A 3 28.46 -68.34 11.82
CA LEU A 3 27.84 -67.99 10.52
C LEU A 3 26.33 -67.72 10.57
N ALA A 4 25.74 -67.69 11.78
CA ALA A 4 24.31 -67.45 11.97
C ALA A 4 23.98 -66.06 12.53
N VAL A 5 24.97 -65.20 12.78
CA VAL A 5 24.77 -63.88 13.42
C VAL A 5 24.89 -62.69 12.44
N LEU A 6 25.40 -62.89 11.22
CA LEU A 6 25.50 -61.81 10.22
C LEU A 6 24.25 -61.64 9.32
N ALA A 7 23.25 -62.50 9.42
CA ALA A 7 22.05 -62.43 8.58
C ALA A 7 20.87 -61.65 9.21
N LEU A 8 21.03 -61.10 10.42
CA LEU A 8 19.97 -60.37 11.14
C LEU A 8 20.29 -58.89 11.42
N ALA A 9 21.29 -58.32 10.74
CA ALA A 9 21.66 -56.90 10.85
C ALA A 9 21.38 -56.09 9.57
N LEU A 10 20.76 -56.70 8.56
CA LEU A 10 20.38 -56.10 7.28
C LEU A 10 18.90 -56.34 7.05
N LEU A 11 18.02 -55.54 7.69
CA LEU A 11 16.60 -55.32 7.31
C LEU A 11 15.88 -54.49 8.39
N PHE A 12 16.44 -53.33 8.75
CA PHE A 12 15.63 -52.22 9.27
C PHE A 12 16.15 -50.91 8.65
N ALA A 13 16.32 -50.91 7.33
CA ALA A 13 16.05 -49.67 6.60
C ALA A 13 14.53 -49.52 6.68
N SER A 14 14.06 -48.80 7.72
CA SER A 14 12.68 -48.33 7.71
C SER A 14 12.55 -47.48 6.47
N THR A 15 11.96 -48.04 5.42
CA THR A 15 11.30 -47.24 4.40
C THR A 15 10.14 -46.60 5.15
N ALA A 16 10.41 -45.49 5.84
CA ALA A 16 9.36 -44.62 6.32
C ALA A 16 8.57 -44.27 5.06
N GLU A 17 7.37 -44.84 4.96
CA GLU A 17 6.47 -44.58 3.85
C GLU A 17 6.27 -43.07 3.84
N ALA A 18 6.60 -42.44 2.71
CA ALA A 18 6.56 -40.99 2.63
C ALA A 18 5.15 -40.53 3.04
N GLN A 19 5.08 -39.67 4.04
CA GLN A 19 3.82 -39.28 4.68
C GLN A 19 3.21 -38.08 3.96
N ASN A 20 1.88 -38.00 3.93
CA ASN A 20 1.18 -36.78 3.55
C ASN A 20 1.44 -35.69 4.60
N LEU A 21 1.78 -34.49 4.16
CA LEU A 21 2.12 -33.37 5.03
C LEU A 21 1.14 -32.21 4.84
N ALA A 22 0.96 -31.40 5.88
CA ALA A 22 0.16 -30.19 5.84
C ALA A 22 0.99 -28.96 6.21
N LEU A 23 0.74 -27.85 5.51
CA LEU A 23 1.32 -26.54 5.80
C LEU A 23 0.22 -25.51 5.92
N ASP A 24 0.13 -24.88 7.08
CA ASP A 24 -0.66 -23.68 7.28
C ASP A 24 0.21 -22.46 6.95
N VAL A 25 -0.26 -21.61 6.03
CA VAL A 25 0.38 -20.32 5.78
C VAL A 25 -0.56 -19.22 6.25
N ILE A 26 -0.08 -18.44 7.21
CA ILE A 26 -0.72 -17.23 7.71
C ILE A 26 -0.02 -16.05 7.04
N SER A 27 -0.75 -15.24 6.27
CA SER A 27 -0.17 -14.08 5.60
C SER A 27 -0.92 -12.78 5.86
N VAL A 28 -0.13 -11.71 5.92
CA VAL A 28 -0.54 -10.31 5.90
C VAL A 28 0.33 -9.57 4.87
N SER A 29 -0.09 -8.38 4.45
CA SER A 29 0.71 -7.50 3.58
C SER A 29 0.23 -6.06 3.74
N ASP A 30 1.01 -5.11 3.24
CA ASP A 30 0.62 -3.70 3.10
C ASP A 30 0.12 -3.15 4.44
N THR A 31 0.83 -3.48 5.52
CA THR A 31 0.38 -3.13 6.88
C THR A 31 0.43 -1.62 7.12
N HIS A 32 1.33 -0.90 6.44
CA HIS A 32 1.43 0.56 6.44
C HIS A 32 1.38 1.19 7.84
N GLY A 33 1.92 0.49 8.84
CA GLY A 33 2.00 0.93 10.23
C GLY A 33 0.71 0.79 11.05
N TRP A 34 -0.36 0.17 10.52
CA TRP A 34 -1.63 -0.10 11.24
C TRP A 34 -1.51 -1.20 12.31
N ILE A 35 -0.45 -1.13 13.12
CA ILE A 35 -0.07 -2.13 14.12
C ILE A 35 -0.76 -1.93 15.47
N TYR A 36 -1.37 -0.75 15.69
CA TYR A 36 -2.12 -0.38 16.90
C TYR A 36 -3.64 -0.52 16.75
N GLY A 37 -4.09 -1.10 15.64
CA GLY A 37 -5.52 -1.21 15.31
C GLY A 37 -6.09 0.09 14.73
N HIS A 38 -7.42 0.14 14.60
CA HIS A 38 -8.11 1.20 13.87
C HIS A 38 -9.01 2.03 14.80
N ARG A 39 -8.67 3.31 15.02
CA ARG A 39 -9.45 4.25 15.86
C ARG A 39 -10.92 4.34 15.43
N HIS A 40 -11.17 4.39 14.12
CA HIS A 40 -12.51 4.56 13.52
C HIS A 40 -13.18 3.25 13.07
N GLN A 41 -12.48 2.11 13.19
CA GLN A 41 -13.00 0.76 12.91
C GLN A 41 -12.58 -0.16 14.07
N LYS A 42 -13.10 0.14 15.26
CA LYS A 42 -12.64 -0.41 16.55
C LYS A 42 -12.78 -1.93 16.67
N GLU A 43 -13.54 -2.57 15.78
CA GLU A 43 -13.66 -4.02 15.76
C GLU A 43 -12.42 -4.74 15.17
N LEU A 44 -11.58 -4.01 14.43
CA LEU A 44 -10.36 -4.55 13.83
C LEU A 44 -9.25 -4.73 14.86
N GLY A 45 -8.56 -5.86 14.76
CA GLY A 45 -7.42 -6.21 15.59
C GLY A 45 -6.15 -5.47 15.20
N ASP A 46 -5.16 -5.59 16.08
CA ASP A 46 -3.83 -4.98 16.00
C ASP A 46 -2.76 -6.08 15.82
N TYR A 47 -1.47 -5.73 15.92
CA TYR A 47 -0.39 -6.71 15.87
C TYR A 47 -0.43 -7.73 17.01
N GLY A 48 -0.97 -7.36 18.18
CA GLY A 48 -1.19 -8.34 19.26
C GLY A 48 -2.17 -9.44 18.85
N THR A 49 -3.22 -9.10 18.10
CA THR A 49 -4.18 -10.09 17.59
C THR A 49 -3.50 -11.05 16.62
N LEU A 50 -2.65 -10.51 15.74
CA LEU A 50 -1.85 -11.32 14.80
C LEU A 50 -0.88 -12.24 15.54
N VAL A 51 -0.15 -11.74 16.54
CA VAL A 51 0.78 -12.54 17.36
C VAL A 51 0.06 -13.68 18.05
N SER A 52 -1.02 -13.38 18.76
CA SER A 52 -1.86 -14.40 19.41
C SER A 52 -2.33 -15.43 18.38
N TYR A 53 -2.80 -14.99 17.21
CA TYR A 53 -3.29 -15.89 16.18
C TYR A 53 -2.20 -16.84 15.65
N ILE A 54 -1.00 -16.33 15.41
CA ILE A 54 0.15 -17.12 14.95
C ILE A 54 0.57 -18.12 16.02
N GLU A 55 0.74 -17.68 17.28
CA GLU A 55 1.18 -18.55 18.37
C GLU A 55 0.17 -19.65 18.67
N ARG A 56 -1.13 -19.32 18.73
CA ARG A 56 -2.19 -20.31 18.93
C ARG A 56 -2.26 -21.30 17.76
N THR A 57 -2.06 -20.84 16.52
CA THR A 57 -2.01 -21.75 15.36
C THR A 57 -0.81 -22.69 15.43
N ARG A 58 0.36 -22.19 15.84
CA ARG A 58 1.56 -22.99 16.04
C ARG A 58 1.39 -24.01 17.17
N ASP A 59 0.73 -23.65 18.27
CA ASP A 59 0.42 -24.56 19.38
C ASP A 59 -0.54 -25.67 18.96
N GLU A 60 -1.60 -25.34 18.21
CA GLU A 60 -2.51 -26.35 17.66
C GLU A 60 -1.82 -27.26 16.63
N ALA A 61 -0.96 -26.70 15.78
CA ALA A 61 -0.20 -27.48 14.80
C ALA A 61 0.81 -28.41 15.47
N ALA A 62 1.41 -28.02 16.59
CA ALA A 62 2.37 -28.84 17.34
C ALA A 62 1.77 -30.15 17.90
N LYS A 63 0.44 -30.27 17.93
CA LYS A 63 -0.28 -31.51 18.32
C LYS A 63 -0.31 -32.56 17.20
N ASP A 64 0.06 -32.19 15.98
CA ASP A 64 0.07 -33.06 14.80
C ASP A 64 1.46 -33.03 14.13
N PRO A 65 2.23 -34.14 14.17
CA PRO A 65 3.57 -34.18 13.57
C PRO A 65 3.57 -34.01 12.04
N ALA A 66 2.42 -34.15 11.37
CA ALA A 66 2.29 -33.94 9.93
C ALA A 66 2.07 -32.46 9.56
N ARG A 67 1.83 -31.57 10.53
CA ARG A 67 1.40 -30.19 10.31
C ARG A 67 2.49 -29.19 10.70
N ALA A 68 2.71 -28.21 9.84
CA ALA A 68 3.60 -27.07 10.12
C ALA A 68 2.89 -25.74 9.82
N VAL A 69 3.45 -24.64 10.32
CA VAL A 69 2.91 -23.29 10.15
C VAL A 69 4.03 -22.36 9.68
N LEU A 70 3.74 -21.54 8.68
CA LEU A 70 4.53 -20.37 8.29
C LEU A 70 3.71 -19.10 8.51
N ALA A 71 4.33 -18.07 9.07
CA ALA A 71 3.80 -16.71 9.12
C ALA A 71 4.59 -15.81 8.16
N ILE A 72 3.90 -15.11 7.27
CA ILE A 72 4.54 -14.35 6.18
C ILE A 72 3.97 -12.92 6.08
N ASP A 73 4.85 -11.94 5.89
CA ASP A 73 4.45 -10.57 5.54
C ASP A 73 4.94 -10.20 4.12
N GLY A 74 4.03 -9.71 3.29
CA GLY A 74 4.26 -9.36 1.89
C GLY A 74 4.95 -8.01 1.63
N GLY A 75 5.32 -7.24 2.65
CA GLY A 75 5.99 -5.94 2.51
C GLY A 75 5.04 -4.74 2.60
N ASP A 76 5.60 -3.54 2.41
CA ASP A 76 4.96 -2.24 2.71
C ASP A 76 4.55 -2.12 4.18
N LEU A 77 5.56 -2.14 5.04
CA LEU A 77 5.36 -2.01 6.48
C LEU A 77 5.04 -0.57 6.88
N ILE A 78 5.58 0.42 6.16
CA ILE A 78 5.63 1.82 6.60
C ILE A 78 4.77 2.75 5.71
N GLU A 79 4.75 4.05 6.02
CA GLU A 79 3.95 5.09 5.33
C GLU A 79 2.43 4.87 5.34
N GLY A 80 1.74 5.42 6.35
CA GLY A 80 0.28 5.35 6.46
C GLY A 80 -0.32 5.58 7.83
N THR A 81 0.51 5.79 8.87
CA THR A 81 0.09 6.04 10.27
C THR A 81 1.14 6.90 10.98
N GLY A 82 0.75 7.60 12.04
CA GLY A 82 1.68 8.40 12.83
C GLY A 82 2.75 7.56 13.53
N LEU A 83 2.44 6.33 13.92
CA LEU A 83 3.41 5.37 14.49
C LEU A 83 4.57 5.08 13.54
N SER A 84 4.31 5.11 12.24
CA SER A 84 5.30 4.97 11.19
C SER A 84 5.96 6.31 10.89
N ASP A 85 5.15 7.35 10.67
CA ASP A 85 5.54 8.55 9.92
C ASP A 85 5.97 9.74 10.76
N ALA A 86 5.55 9.79 12.03
CA ALA A 86 5.92 10.86 12.97
C ALA A 86 7.30 10.65 13.62
N THR A 87 7.99 9.56 13.26
CA THR A 87 9.29 9.20 13.84
C THR A 87 10.46 9.91 13.12
N PRO A 88 11.61 10.11 13.78
CA PRO A 88 12.79 10.69 13.13
C PRO A 88 13.30 9.88 11.94
N ILE A 89 13.19 8.55 12.02
CA ILE A 89 13.44 7.62 10.90
C ILE A 89 12.12 6.89 10.66
N LYS A 90 11.44 7.25 9.56
CA LYS A 90 10.15 6.66 9.19
C LYS A 90 10.21 5.14 9.29
N GLY A 91 9.30 4.58 10.09
CA GLY A 91 9.17 3.14 10.27
C GLY A 91 9.98 2.51 11.41
N MET A 92 10.84 3.24 12.13
CA MET A 92 11.73 2.63 13.13
C MET A 92 11.00 1.77 14.18
N TYR A 93 9.84 2.22 14.67
CA TYR A 93 9.00 1.46 15.60
C TYR A 93 8.24 0.32 14.93
N ILE A 94 7.88 0.49 13.65
CA ILE A 94 7.19 -0.54 12.88
C ILE A 94 8.10 -1.74 12.64
N TYR A 95 9.33 -1.52 12.16
CA TYR A 95 10.31 -2.60 11.99
C TYR A 95 10.61 -3.30 13.30
N GLN A 96 10.72 -2.55 14.40
CA GLN A 96 10.91 -3.12 15.73
C GLN A 96 9.73 -4.01 16.13
N ALA A 97 8.48 -3.56 15.98
CA ALA A 97 7.30 -4.36 16.28
C ALA A 97 7.20 -5.61 15.39
N ALA A 98 7.43 -5.46 14.09
CA ALA A 98 7.36 -6.56 13.12
C ALA A 98 8.41 -7.65 13.42
N SER A 99 9.60 -7.28 13.90
CA SER A 99 10.63 -8.24 14.34
C SER A 99 10.16 -9.12 15.51
N GLU A 100 9.22 -8.60 16.31
CA GLU A 100 8.64 -9.31 17.45
C GLU A 100 7.41 -10.14 17.07
N VAL A 101 6.83 -10.01 15.87
CA VAL A 101 5.64 -10.81 15.50
C VAL A 101 5.99 -12.31 15.38
N GLY A 102 7.22 -12.60 14.95
CA GLY A 102 7.68 -13.97 14.69
C GLY A 102 7.28 -14.47 13.31
N PHE A 103 7.39 -13.61 12.30
CA PHE A 103 7.32 -14.01 10.89
C PHE A 103 8.46 -14.95 10.53
N ASP A 104 8.16 -15.95 9.71
CA ASP A 104 9.16 -16.86 9.14
C ASP A 104 9.78 -16.28 7.86
N LEU A 105 9.02 -15.45 7.14
CA LEU A 105 9.42 -14.72 5.95
C LEU A 105 8.77 -13.33 5.94
N ILE A 106 9.55 -12.30 5.61
CA ILE A 106 9.07 -10.96 5.31
C ILE A 106 9.90 -10.38 4.16
N THR A 107 9.27 -9.61 3.27
CA THR A 107 9.95 -8.95 2.15
C THR A 107 9.80 -7.44 2.24
N VAL A 108 10.60 -6.73 1.43
CA VAL A 108 10.52 -5.28 1.25
C VAL A 108 9.40 -4.90 0.29
N GLY A 109 8.70 -3.80 0.57
CA GLY A 109 7.78 -3.14 -0.35
C GLY A 109 8.32 -1.83 -0.92
N ASN A 110 7.56 -1.16 -1.78
CA ASN A 110 7.99 0.10 -2.38
C ASN A 110 7.96 1.28 -1.40
N HIS A 111 7.04 1.30 -0.45
CA HIS A 111 6.95 2.34 0.57
C HIS A 111 8.12 2.27 1.57
N ASP A 112 8.71 1.09 1.75
CA ASP A 112 9.93 0.90 2.55
C ASP A 112 11.16 1.60 1.91
N LEU A 113 11.14 1.83 0.59
CA LEU A 113 12.23 2.42 -0.20
C LEU A 113 12.00 3.88 -0.59
N GLY A 114 10.83 4.45 -0.27
CA GLY A 114 10.45 5.81 -0.63
C GLY A 114 11.30 6.89 0.04
N SER A 115 11.85 6.59 1.23
CA SER A 115 12.70 7.49 2.00
C SER A 115 14.14 6.98 2.07
N GLU A 116 15.11 7.88 1.85
CA GLU A 116 16.54 7.58 2.00
C GLU A 116 16.88 7.11 3.42
N SER A 117 16.30 7.75 4.45
CA SER A 117 16.54 7.36 5.84
C SER A 117 15.98 5.99 6.17
N SER A 118 14.80 5.64 5.63
CA SER A 118 14.21 4.31 5.84
C SER A 118 15.01 3.25 5.09
N THR A 119 15.45 3.54 3.86
CA THR A 119 16.29 2.63 3.06
C THR A 119 17.63 2.36 3.76
N ALA A 120 18.29 3.40 4.28
CA ALA A 120 19.52 3.26 5.05
C ALA A 120 19.30 2.47 6.34
N TYR A 121 18.20 2.73 7.06
CA TYR A 121 17.84 1.98 8.26
C TYR A 121 17.61 0.49 7.95
N ILE A 122 16.94 0.17 6.84
CA ILE A 122 16.77 -1.21 6.38
C ILE A 122 18.13 -1.87 6.17
N HIS A 123 18.99 -1.23 5.37
CA HIS A 123 20.30 -1.74 5.03
C HIS A 123 21.20 -1.97 6.26
N GLU A 124 21.10 -1.10 7.27
CA GLU A 124 21.96 -1.15 8.44
C GLU A 124 21.44 -2.01 9.60
N LYS A 125 20.12 -2.19 9.74
CA LYS A 125 19.51 -2.74 10.99
C LYS A 125 18.68 -3.98 10.80
N ILE A 126 18.14 -4.24 9.60
CA ILE A 126 17.13 -5.29 9.44
C ILE A 126 17.70 -6.68 9.62
N ASP A 127 18.93 -6.94 9.17
CA ASP A 127 19.57 -8.24 9.38
C ASP A 127 19.75 -8.56 10.88
N ASP A 128 20.08 -7.56 11.71
CA ASP A 128 20.21 -7.72 13.16
C ASP A 128 18.84 -7.90 13.84
N MET A 129 17.80 -7.23 13.34
CA MET A 129 16.45 -7.28 13.91
C MET A 129 15.70 -8.56 13.57
N PHE A 130 15.79 -9.02 12.32
CA PHE A 130 14.97 -10.12 11.79
C PHE A 130 15.75 -11.43 11.61
N GLY A 131 17.07 -11.41 11.78
CA GLY A 131 17.92 -12.57 11.54
C GLY A 131 17.82 -12.99 10.07
N ASP A 132 17.35 -14.21 9.83
CA ASP A 132 17.18 -14.76 8.47
C ASP A 132 15.77 -14.57 7.89
N ALA A 133 14.82 -13.99 8.65
CA ALA A 133 13.42 -13.90 8.23
C ALA A 133 13.15 -12.81 7.18
N TYR A 134 13.92 -11.72 7.19
CA TYR A 134 13.75 -10.64 6.21
C TYR A 134 14.57 -10.93 4.96
N VAL A 135 13.88 -11.14 3.84
CA VAL A 135 14.46 -11.57 2.57
C VAL A 135 14.14 -10.56 1.48
N SER A 136 15.17 -10.04 0.80
CA SER A 136 15.01 -9.28 -0.44
C SER A 136 15.97 -9.80 -1.50
N THR A 137 15.40 -10.44 -2.52
CA THR A 137 16.14 -11.14 -3.55
C THR A 137 16.53 -10.22 -4.70
N ASN A 138 15.84 -9.12 -5.01
CA ASN A 138 16.10 -8.31 -6.20
C ASN A 138 16.28 -6.80 -5.96
N THR A 139 16.61 -6.39 -4.73
CA THR A 139 16.81 -4.98 -4.38
C THR A 139 18.26 -4.70 -4.02
N PHE A 140 18.77 -3.56 -4.48
CA PHE A 140 20.17 -3.19 -4.39
C PHE A 140 20.35 -1.71 -4.02
N MET A 141 21.47 -1.39 -3.37
CA MET A 141 21.87 -0.03 -3.05
C MET A 141 22.47 0.66 -4.28
N ASN A 142 22.09 1.92 -4.54
CA ASN A 142 22.66 2.71 -5.64
C ASN A 142 24.16 3.02 -5.44
N ALA A 143 24.62 3.08 -4.18
CA ALA A 143 25.97 3.54 -3.84
C ALA A 143 27.07 2.57 -4.34
N ASP A 144 26.81 1.26 -4.28
CA ASP A 144 27.82 0.24 -4.54
C ASP A 144 27.27 -1.04 -5.21
N ASN A 145 25.99 -1.06 -5.58
CA ASN A 145 25.26 -2.22 -6.10
C ASN A 145 25.25 -3.43 -5.14
N SER A 146 25.51 -3.22 -3.85
CA SER A 146 25.32 -4.26 -2.84
C SER A 146 23.84 -4.59 -2.68
N PRO A 147 23.48 -5.83 -2.31
CA PRO A 147 22.11 -6.15 -1.93
C PRO A 147 21.61 -5.27 -0.79
N LEU A 148 20.33 -4.90 -0.84
CA LEU A 148 19.69 -4.09 0.20
C LEU A 148 19.78 -4.76 1.58
N VAL A 149 19.52 -6.06 1.65
CA VAL A 149 19.69 -6.88 2.86
C VAL A 149 20.53 -8.11 2.53
N LYS A 150 21.18 -8.68 3.54
CA LYS A 150 22.08 -9.83 3.33
C LYS A 150 21.34 -11.07 2.85
N ASN A 151 20.13 -11.31 3.36
CA ASN A 151 19.39 -12.52 3.02
C ASN A 151 18.68 -12.37 1.67
N ARG A 152 19.24 -13.00 0.64
CA ARG A 152 18.63 -13.07 -0.70
C ARG A 152 17.62 -14.21 -0.82
N TYR A 153 17.65 -15.16 0.10
CA TYR A 153 16.77 -16.32 0.18
C TYR A 153 16.76 -16.86 1.62
N LYS A 154 15.80 -17.73 1.94
CA LYS A 154 15.81 -18.54 3.17
C LYS A 154 15.48 -19.99 2.84
N HIS A 155 16.26 -20.93 3.37
CA HIS A 155 15.96 -22.35 3.28
C HIS A 155 15.77 -22.90 4.69
N MET A 156 14.71 -23.67 4.92
CA MET A 156 14.49 -24.33 6.20
C MET A 156 13.71 -25.63 6.07
N THR A 157 13.96 -26.55 7.00
CA THR A 157 13.13 -27.73 7.22
C THR A 157 12.11 -27.41 8.31
N LEU A 158 10.82 -27.55 8.00
CA LEU A 158 9.74 -27.31 8.94
C LEU A 158 9.62 -28.45 9.97
N LYS A 159 8.85 -28.23 11.04
CA LYS A 159 8.67 -29.21 12.13
C LYS A 159 8.14 -30.57 11.67
N ASN A 160 7.38 -30.60 10.57
CA ASN A 160 6.84 -31.81 9.95
C ASN A 160 7.78 -32.45 8.90
N GLY A 161 9.00 -31.94 8.74
CA GLY A 161 9.99 -32.45 7.80
C GLY A 161 9.91 -31.87 6.37
N LEU A 162 8.88 -31.07 6.06
CA LEU A 162 8.76 -30.41 4.76
C LEU A 162 9.88 -29.38 4.59
N ASN A 163 10.62 -29.42 3.48
CA ASN A 163 11.68 -28.46 3.21
C ASN A 163 11.21 -27.34 2.29
N VAL A 164 11.40 -26.10 2.72
CA VAL A 164 10.91 -24.92 2.02
C VAL A 164 12.09 -24.04 1.63
N LEU A 165 12.10 -23.59 0.36
CA LEU A 165 12.99 -22.55 -0.13
C LEU A 165 12.16 -21.29 -0.42
N MET A 166 12.60 -20.19 0.17
CA MET A 166 11.88 -18.91 0.22
C MET A 166 12.65 -17.80 -0.48
N PHE A 167 11.93 -16.99 -1.24
CA PHE A 167 12.44 -15.79 -1.91
C PHE A 167 11.52 -14.59 -1.65
N GLY A 168 12.08 -13.38 -1.77
CA GLY A 168 11.40 -12.11 -1.56
C GLY A 168 11.62 -11.19 -2.76
N PHE A 169 10.60 -10.83 -3.52
CA PHE A 169 10.74 -9.97 -4.69
C PHE A 169 9.89 -8.69 -4.59
N LEU A 170 10.37 -7.61 -5.21
CA LEU A 170 9.63 -6.36 -5.43
C LEU A 170 9.57 -6.06 -6.93
N TYR A 171 8.53 -5.36 -7.42
CA TYR A 171 8.47 -4.97 -8.83
C TYR A 171 9.62 -4.03 -9.22
N ARG A 172 10.04 -4.11 -10.49
CA ARG A 172 11.16 -3.32 -11.01
C ARG A 172 10.87 -1.82 -10.83
N SER A 173 11.74 -1.14 -10.09
CA SER A 173 11.57 0.25 -9.68
C SER A 173 12.93 0.90 -9.39
N SER A 174 12.94 2.22 -9.25
CA SER A 174 14.14 3.01 -8.92
C SER A 174 13.77 4.10 -7.92
N TYR A 175 14.62 4.26 -6.92
CA TYR A 175 14.51 5.21 -5.82
C TYR A 175 15.80 6.01 -5.70
N VAL A 176 15.83 6.99 -4.78
CA VAL A 176 17.00 7.86 -4.58
C VAL A 176 18.21 7.06 -4.11
N SER A 177 18.06 6.17 -3.12
CA SER A 177 19.18 5.41 -2.54
C SER A 177 19.28 3.96 -3.00
N SER A 178 18.26 3.43 -3.68
CA SER A 178 18.16 2.02 -4.07
C SER A 178 17.50 1.83 -5.43
N TYR A 179 17.64 0.63 -5.98
CA TYR A 179 16.97 0.19 -7.19
C TYR A 179 16.57 -1.28 -7.12
N VAL A 180 15.57 -1.65 -7.91
CA VAL A 180 15.01 -3.00 -7.95
C VAL A 180 15.13 -3.54 -9.38
N GLU A 181 15.78 -4.67 -9.54
CA GLU A 181 15.88 -5.36 -10.84
C GLU A 181 14.68 -6.26 -11.08
N ARG A 182 14.45 -6.64 -12.34
CA ARG A 182 13.34 -7.54 -12.69
C ARG A 182 13.57 -8.92 -12.06
N ALA A 183 12.58 -9.42 -11.30
CA ALA A 183 12.68 -10.64 -10.51
C ALA A 183 13.01 -11.89 -11.36
N SER A 184 12.33 -12.06 -12.50
CA SER A 184 12.56 -13.18 -13.42
C SER A 184 13.95 -13.17 -14.08
N ASP A 185 14.59 -12.01 -14.19
CA ASP A 185 15.98 -11.89 -14.64
C ASP A 185 16.94 -12.26 -13.51
N ILE A 186 16.67 -11.80 -12.28
CA ILE A 186 17.44 -12.17 -11.08
C ILE A 186 17.44 -13.69 -10.85
N ILE A 187 16.31 -14.38 -11.04
CA ILE A 187 16.24 -15.85 -10.89
C ILE A 187 17.22 -16.58 -11.82
N LYS A 188 17.52 -15.99 -13.00
CA LYS A 188 18.42 -16.58 -14.00
C LYS A 188 19.90 -16.26 -13.76
N THR A 189 20.21 -15.38 -12.81
CA THR A 189 21.60 -15.03 -12.48
C THR A 189 22.36 -16.23 -11.91
N ALA A 190 23.70 -16.23 -12.07
CA ALA A 190 24.55 -17.30 -11.55
C ALA A 190 24.42 -17.48 -10.03
N GLU A 191 24.18 -16.40 -9.28
CA GLU A 191 23.96 -16.42 -7.83
C GLU A 191 22.73 -17.25 -7.47
N ILE A 192 21.57 -16.93 -8.04
CA ILE A 192 20.32 -17.64 -7.73
C ILE A 192 20.33 -19.06 -8.30
N GLN A 193 20.89 -19.27 -9.49
CA GLN A 193 21.06 -20.62 -10.05
C GLN A 193 21.93 -21.51 -9.16
N ALA A 194 22.99 -20.98 -8.55
CA ALA A 194 23.82 -21.71 -7.59
C ALA A 194 23.06 -22.07 -6.30
N ILE A 195 22.16 -21.19 -5.83
CA ILE A 195 21.27 -21.48 -4.68
C ILE A 195 20.30 -22.60 -5.04
N LEU A 196 19.66 -22.52 -6.21
CA LEU A 196 18.75 -23.56 -6.69
C LEU A 196 19.48 -24.91 -6.85
N ASP A 197 20.70 -24.92 -7.40
CA ASP A 197 21.51 -26.13 -7.50
C ASP A 197 21.88 -26.70 -6.11
N LYS A 198 22.23 -25.85 -5.15
CA LYS A 198 22.59 -26.23 -3.78
C LYS A 198 21.44 -26.89 -3.02
N TYR A 199 20.19 -26.43 -3.24
CA TYR A 199 19.02 -26.89 -2.49
C TYR A 199 18.04 -27.72 -3.31
N PHE A 200 18.36 -28.07 -4.56
CA PHE A 200 17.44 -28.79 -5.45
C PHE A 200 16.84 -30.04 -4.79
N ASP A 201 17.67 -30.85 -4.14
CA ASP A 201 17.24 -32.09 -3.49
C ASP A 201 16.90 -31.95 -2.02
N LYS A 202 16.80 -30.71 -1.57
CA LYS A 202 16.38 -30.31 -0.22
C LYS A 202 15.21 -29.35 -0.28
N THR A 203 14.49 -29.26 -1.40
CA THR A 203 13.36 -28.34 -1.53
C THR A 203 12.14 -29.11 -2.02
N ASP A 204 11.12 -29.13 -1.19
CA ASP A 204 9.83 -29.74 -1.48
C ASP A 204 8.81 -28.73 -1.98
N VAL A 205 8.93 -27.46 -1.56
CA VAL A 205 8.03 -26.36 -1.90
C VAL A 205 8.80 -25.05 -2.04
N LEU A 206 8.45 -24.24 -3.04
CA LEU A 206 8.85 -22.84 -3.11
C LEU A 206 7.77 -21.95 -2.48
N VAL A 207 8.20 -21.02 -1.63
CA VAL A 207 7.34 -19.97 -1.09
C VAL A 207 7.93 -18.63 -1.50
N VAL A 208 7.17 -17.83 -2.24
CA VAL A 208 7.68 -16.58 -2.80
C VAL A 208 6.84 -15.44 -2.25
N ALA A 209 7.43 -14.62 -1.38
CA ALA A 209 6.85 -13.34 -0.98
C ALA A 209 7.17 -12.32 -2.07
N ASN A 210 6.14 -11.75 -2.68
CA ASN A 210 6.29 -10.79 -3.75
C ASN A 210 5.47 -9.55 -3.40
N HIS A 211 6.15 -8.42 -3.30
CA HIS A 211 5.49 -7.14 -3.21
C HIS A 211 5.05 -6.68 -4.61
N MET A 212 4.08 -7.40 -5.17
CA MET A 212 3.49 -7.20 -6.49
C MET A 212 2.01 -7.58 -6.41
N SER A 213 1.16 -6.89 -7.18
CA SER A 213 -0.26 -7.24 -7.30
C SER A 213 -0.44 -8.70 -7.70
N TYR A 214 -1.47 -9.37 -7.21
CA TYR A 214 -1.84 -10.71 -7.69
C TYR A 214 -2.04 -10.79 -9.22
N SER A 215 -2.29 -9.65 -9.87
CA SER A 215 -2.50 -9.51 -11.30
C SER A 215 -1.26 -9.02 -12.08
N ASP A 216 -0.10 -8.88 -11.42
CA ASP A 216 1.12 -8.40 -12.06
C ASP A 216 1.69 -9.46 -13.03
N GLY A 217 1.96 -9.06 -14.27
CA GLY A 217 2.46 -9.96 -15.31
C GLY A 217 3.84 -10.55 -14.99
N GLU A 218 4.62 -9.93 -14.11
CA GLU A 218 5.92 -10.46 -13.68
C GLU A 218 5.78 -11.73 -12.85
N LEU A 219 4.64 -11.97 -12.18
CA LEU A 219 4.40 -13.20 -11.43
C LEU A 219 4.41 -14.44 -12.33
N GLU A 220 3.84 -14.33 -13.53
CA GLU A 220 3.93 -15.39 -14.54
C GLU A 220 5.39 -15.62 -14.94
N ASN A 221 6.17 -14.56 -15.15
CA ASN A 221 7.59 -14.68 -15.51
C ASN A 221 8.42 -15.33 -14.39
N ILE A 222 8.13 -15.02 -13.13
CA ILE A 222 8.76 -15.64 -11.94
C ILE A 222 8.47 -17.14 -11.91
N VAL A 223 7.19 -17.52 -12.03
CA VAL A 223 6.79 -18.93 -12.04
C VAL A 223 7.41 -19.66 -13.22
N ASN A 224 7.39 -19.08 -14.42
CA ASN A 224 8.02 -19.65 -15.61
C ASN A 224 9.54 -19.85 -15.43
N ALA A 225 10.23 -18.92 -14.77
CA ALA A 225 11.66 -19.06 -14.47
C ALA A 225 11.95 -20.25 -13.54
N PHE A 226 11.18 -20.41 -12.46
CA PHE A 226 11.31 -21.56 -11.57
C PHE A 226 10.89 -22.88 -12.24
N ARG A 227 9.78 -22.87 -13.00
CA ARG A 227 9.31 -24.03 -13.77
C ARG A 227 10.35 -24.48 -14.79
N SER A 228 11.02 -23.56 -15.47
CA SER A 228 12.10 -23.87 -16.40
C SER A 228 13.26 -24.60 -15.71
N TYR A 229 13.69 -24.13 -14.53
CA TYR A 229 14.75 -24.76 -13.76
C TYR A 229 14.36 -26.17 -13.26
N TYR A 230 13.26 -26.29 -12.51
CA TYR A 230 12.85 -27.55 -11.89
C TYR A 230 12.32 -28.57 -12.92
N GLY A 231 11.57 -28.11 -13.92
CA GLY A 231 11.08 -28.93 -15.03
C GLY A 231 12.22 -29.48 -15.89
N GLY A 232 13.28 -28.70 -16.10
CA GLY A 232 14.52 -29.16 -16.72
C GLY A 232 15.19 -30.31 -15.96
N ARG A 233 14.87 -30.47 -14.66
CA ARG A 233 15.34 -31.56 -13.79
C ARG A 233 14.30 -32.65 -13.53
N GLY A 234 13.17 -32.63 -14.25
CA GLY A 234 12.12 -33.64 -14.14
C GLY A 234 11.23 -33.51 -12.90
N TYR A 235 11.21 -32.35 -12.25
CA TYR A 235 10.38 -32.09 -11.07
C TYR A 235 9.42 -30.91 -11.30
N THR A 236 8.14 -31.11 -11.06
CA THR A 236 7.15 -30.03 -10.98
C THR A 236 7.01 -29.59 -9.53
N ILE A 237 7.83 -28.65 -9.10
CA ILE A 237 7.82 -28.19 -7.70
C ILE A 237 6.53 -27.39 -7.36
N PRO A 238 5.86 -27.63 -6.23
CA PRO A 238 4.82 -26.74 -5.73
C PRO A 238 5.33 -25.31 -5.48
N ILE A 239 4.54 -24.30 -5.85
CA ILE A 239 4.84 -22.87 -5.62
C ILE A 239 3.68 -22.21 -4.89
N ILE A 240 3.98 -21.55 -3.79
CA ILE A 240 3.05 -20.67 -3.07
C ILE A 240 3.50 -19.23 -3.30
N LEU A 241 2.64 -18.41 -3.89
CA LEU A 241 2.89 -16.98 -4.07
C LEU A 241 2.13 -16.19 -3.02
N ILE A 242 2.84 -15.34 -2.28
CA ILE A 242 2.26 -14.29 -1.45
C ILE A 242 2.41 -12.99 -2.24
N ALA A 243 1.30 -12.48 -2.76
CA ALA A 243 1.18 -11.19 -3.43
C ALA A 243 0.84 -10.08 -2.42
N ALA A 244 0.95 -8.82 -2.85
CA ALA A 244 0.72 -7.61 -2.06
C ALA A 244 0.48 -6.41 -3.00
N HIS A 245 0.71 -5.17 -2.57
CA HIS A 245 0.74 -3.93 -3.36
C HIS A 245 -0.62 -3.43 -3.87
N SER A 246 -1.50 -4.32 -4.37
CA SER A 246 -2.81 -3.92 -4.88
C SER A 246 -3.84 -3.66 -3.77
N HIS A 247 -3.47 -4.00 -2.53
CA HIS A 247 -4.32 -3.91 -1.34
C HIS A 247 -5.60 -4.73 -1.49
N ARG A 248 -5.53 -5.93 -2.10
CA ARG A 248 -6.70 -6.78 -2.33
C ARG A 248 -6.71 -8.06 -1.55
N LEU A 249 -7.93 -8.48 -1.24
CA LEU A 249 -8.16 -9.84 -0.78
C LEU A 249 -8.28 -10.74 -2.01
N TYR A 250 -7.25 -11.55 -2.27
CA TYR A 250 -7.21 -12.48 -3.39
C TYR A 250 -6.70 -13.84 -2.94
N ASN A 251 -7.25 -14.92 -3.49
CA ASN A 251 -6.71 -16.27 -3.35
C ASN A 251 -7.28 -17.15 -4.44
N ASP A 252 -6.42 -17.67 -5.30
CA ASP A 252 -6.83 -18.60 -6.37
C ASP A 252 -5.62 -19.43 -6.85
N ALA A 253 -5.90 -20.48 -7.64
CA ALA A 253 -4.87 -21.14 -8.41
C ALA A 253 -4.25 -20.13 -9.40
N CYS A 254 -2.95 -20.26 -9.65
CA CYS A 254 -2.28 -19.39 -10.63
C CYS A 254 -2.81 -19.73 -12.03
N ALA A 255 -3.65 -18.88 -12.59
CA ALA A 255 -4.30 -19.12 -13.89
C ALA A 255 -3.30 -19.33 -15.05
N PHE A 256 -2.09 -18.78 -14.91
CA PHE A 256 -0.98 -18.91 -15.85
C PHE A 256 -0.14 -20.20 -15.66
N ASP A 257 -0.33 -20.97 -14.58
CA ASP A 257 0.43 -22.21 -14.32
C ASP A 257 -0.40 -23.45 -14.70
N GLN A 258 -0.17 -23.97 -15.90
CA GLN A 258 -0.88 -25.15 -16.42
C GLN A 258 -0.58 -26.45 -15.66
N THR A 259 0.46 -26.48 -14.80
CA THR A 259 0.79 -27.69 -14.04
C THR A 259 -0.14 -27.93 -12.85
N GLY A 260 -0.95 -26.93 -12.46
CA GLY A 260 -1.82 -27.00 -11.30
C GLY A 260 -1.06 -27.14 -9.98
N GLN A 261 0.16 -26.59 -9.90
CA GLN A 261 1.04 -26.68 -8.73
C GLN A 261 1.48 -25.29 -8.25
N CYS A 262 0.63 -24.28 -8.50
CA CYS A 262 0.83 -22.91 -8.06
C CYS A 262 -0.47 -22.36 -7.47
N PHE A 263 -0.37 -21.70 -6.32
CA PHE A 263 -1.47 -20.99 -5.68
C PHE A 263 -1.00 -19.62 -5.20
N ILE A 264 -1.80 -18.59 -5.42
CA ILE A 264 -1.48 -17.19 -5.12
C ILE A 264 -2.44 -16.63 -4.09
N VAL A 265 -1.93 -15.77 -3.20
CA VAL A 265 -2.65 -15.21 -2.05
C VAL A 265 -2.28 -13.75 -1.87
N GLU A 266 -3.26 -12.88 -1.68
CA GLU A 266 -3.06 -11.49 -1.28
C GLU A 266 -3.96 -11.16 -0.08
N ALA A 267 -3.42 -10.43 0.91
CA ALA A 267 -4.01 -10.24 2.23
C ALA A 267 -4.52 -8.81 2.48
N GLU A 268 -5.10 -8.19 1.46
CA GLU A 268 -5.61 -6.81 1.50
C GLU A 268 -4.53 -5.84 2.01
N CYS A 269 -4.86 -4.94 2.94
CA CYS A 269 -3.89 -4.04 3.57
C CYS A 269 -4.35 -3.56 4.95
N TYR A 270 -3.52 -2.74 5.58
CA TYR A 270 -3.78 -2.04 6.85
C TYR A 270 -4.16 -3.00 7.99
N LEU A 271 -3.66 -4.23 7.93
CA LEU A 271 -3.96 -5.30 8.87
C LEU A 271 -5.47 -5.61 9.02
N LYS A 272 -6.28 -5.27 8.00
CA LYS A 272 -7.71 -5.58 7.99
C LYS A 272 -7.99 -7.07 7.80
N ARG A 273 -7.05 -7.79 7.19
CA ARG A 273 -7.14 -9.22 6.90
C ARG A 273 -5.93 -9.97 7.43
N ILE A 274 -6.20 -11.20 7.86
CA ILE A 274 -5.21 -12.25 8.07
C ILE A 274 -5.66 -13.42 7.21
N GLN A 275 -4.94 -13.68 6.12
CA GLN A 275 -5.19 -14.85 5.29
C GLN A 275 -4.60 -16.08 5.98
N HIS A 276 -5.37 -17.17 6.03
CA HIS A 276 -4.89 -18.46 6.55
C HIS A 276 -5.31 -19.54 5.56
N ILE A 277 -4.33 -20.15 4.89
CA ILE A 277 -4.54 -21.22 3.94
C ILE A 277 -3.82 -22.49 4.39
N LYS A 278 -4.52 -23.63 4.34
CA LYS A 278 -3.97 -24.95 4.63
C LYS A 278 -3.72 -25.70 3.33
N TYR A 279 -2.45 -25.95 3.06
CA TYR A 279 -1.95 -26.73 1.94
C TYR A 279 -1.74 -28.18 2.37
N SER A 280 -2.16 -29.13 1.55
CA SER A 280 -1.88 -30.56 1.74
C SER A 280 -0.92 -31.03 0.65
N PHE A 281 0.06 -31.83 1.04
CA PHE A 281 1.13 -32.32 0.18
C PHE A 281 1.16 -33.84 0.17
N THR A 282 1.13 -34.41 -1.03
CA THR A 282 1.25 -35.85 -1.27
C THR A 282 2.64 -36.14 -1.84
N PRO A 283 3.38 -37.12 -1.30
CA PRO A 283 4.70 -37.45 -1.80
C PRO A 283 4.62 -38.14 -3.16
N ILE A 284 5.62 -37.86 -4.00
CA ILE A 284 5.80 -38.48 -5.31
C ILE A 284 7.26 -38.92 -5.48
N GLN A 285 7.48 -39.90 -6.35
CA GLN A 285 8.81 -40.23 -6.85
C GLN A 285 9.01 -39.58 -8.22
N TYR A 286 10.17 -38.98 -8.44
CA TYR A 286 10.57 -38.45 -9.73
C TYR A 286 12.04 -38.79 -10.01
N MET A 287 12.43 -38.73 -11.27
CA MET A 287 13.82 -38.95 -11.68
C MET A 287 14.48 -37.60 -11.98
N ASP A 288 15.53 -37.26 -11.23
CA ASP A 288 16.38 -36.12 -11.53
C ASP A 288 17.09 -36.35 -12.86
N THR A 289 16.70 -35.62 -13.90
CA THR A 289 17.20 -35.84 -15.26
C THR A 289 18.70 -35.56 -15.41
N LYS A 290 19.28 -34.71 -14.53
CA LYS A 290 20.69 -34.34 -14.53
C LYS A 290 21.56 -35.43 -13.90
N THR A 291 21.13 -35.98 -12.77
CA THR A 291 21.92 -36.98 -12.00
C THR A 291 21.48 -38.43 -12.25
N ARG A 292 20.31 -38.64 -12.86
CA ARG A 292 19.62 -39.93 -13.01
C ARG A 292 19.24 -40.60 -11.69
N ALA A 293 19.27 -39.87 -10.58
CA ALA A 293 18.83 -40.36 -9.29
C ALA A 293 17.31 -40.32 -9.17
N THR A 294 16.71 -41.38 -8.61
CA THR A 294 15.32 -41.34 -8.13
C THR A 294 15.27 -40.52 -6.85
N ARG A 295 14.36 -39.55 -6.78
CA ARG A 295 14.17 -38.65 -5.65
C ARG A 295 12.70 -38.63 -5.23
N THR A 296 12.49 -38.36 -3.95
CA THR A 296 11.17 -38.06 -3.40
C THR A 296 10.96 -36.55 -3.42
N GLY A 297 9.80 -36.12 -3.88
CA GLY A 297 9.34 -34.74 -3.75
C GLY A 297 7.86 -34.74 -3.38
N TYR A 298 7.21 -33.59 -3.45
CA TYR A 298 5.80 -33.44 -3.10
C TYR A 298 4.98 -32.79 -4.21
N GLN A 299 3.68 -33.06 -4.21
CA GLN A 299 2.66 -32.35 -4.98
C GLN A 299 1.63 -31.75 -4.04
N MET A 300 1.25 -30.50 -4.29
CA MET A 300 0.23 -29.75 -3.56
C MET A 300 -1.16 -30.09 -4.08
N ALA A 301 -2.11 -30.29 -3.18
CA ALA A 301 -3.53 -30.33 -3.51
C ALA A 301 -4.03 -28.91 -3.83
N VAL A 302 -4.65 -28.73 -5.00
CA VAL A 302 -5.19 -27.44 -5.47
C VAL A 302 -6.67 -27.62 -5.88
N PRO A 303 -7.61 -26.78 -5.38
CA PRO A 303 -7.38 -25.68 -4.45
C PRO A 303 -7.07 -26.16 -3.02
N PRO A 304 -6.21 -25.45 -2.27
CA PRO A 304 -6.00 -25.67 -0.84
C PRO A 304 -7.24 -25.24 -0.04
N THR A 305 -7.23 -25.50 1.27
CA THR A 305 -8.33 -25.07 2.15
C THR A 305 -8.09 -23.64 2.63
N VAL A 306 -8.95 -22.71 2.24
CA VAL A 306 -8.94 -21.31 2.68
C VAL A 306 -9.79 -21.14 3.93
N LEU A 307 -9.22 -20.66 5.04
CA LEU A 307 -9.95 -20.51 6.30
C LEU A 307 -10.58 -19.12 6.40
N THR A 308 -11.90 -19.08 6.31
CA THR A 308 -12.71 -17.86 6.40
C THR A 308 -13.47 -17.78 7.74
N PRO A 309 -13.89 -16.57 8.16
CA PRO A 309 -13.64 -15.27 7.54
C PRO A 309 -12.24 -14.72 7.87
N SER A 310 -11.57 -14.11 6.90
CA SER A 310 -10.20 -13.57 7.04
C SER A 310 -10.11 -12.19 7.68
N LYS A 311 -11.25 -11.53 7.98
CA LYS A 311 -11.24 -10.20 8.63
C LYS A 311 -10.59 -10.32 10.00
N ASN A 312 -9.59 -9.47 10.27
CA ASN A 312 -8.85 -9.44 11.53
C ASN A 312 -9.73 -8.87 12.65
N ILE A 313 -10.66 -9.67 13.16
CA ILE A 313 -11.51 -9.32 14.30
C ILE A 313 -11.08 -10.22 15.47
N PRO A 314 -10.67 -9.68 16.63
CA PRO A 314 -10.17 -10.47 17.76
C PRO A 314 -11.14 -11.59 18.17
N LYS A 315 -12.44 -11.30 18.22
CA LYS A 315 -13.48 -12.29 18.53
C LYS A 315 -13.50 -13.46 17.55
N THR A 316 -13.50 -13.16 16.26
CA THR A 316 -13.50 -14.16 15.19
C THR A 316 -12.21 -14.99 15.20
N MET A 317 -11.06 -14.36 15.49
CA MET A 317 -9.78 -15.06 15.58
C MET A 317 -9.73 -15.98 16.80
N ALA A 318 -10.25 -15.54 17.96
CA ALA A 318 -10.39 -16.35 19.16
C ALA A 318 -11.32 -17.56 18.99
N ASP A 319 -12.45 -17.36 18.30
CA ASP A 319 -13.45 -18.41 18.05
C ASP A 319 -12.88 -19.61 17.28
N ARG A 320 -11.87 -19.40 16.43
CA ARG A 320 -11.18 -20.49 15.71
C ARG A 320 -10.48 -21.48 16.63
N PHE A 321 -10.23 -21.10 17.89
CA PHE A 321 -9.62 -21.93 18.93
C PHE A 321 -10.62 -22.30 20.04
N GLY A 322 -11.89 -21.90 19.92
CA GLY A 322 -12.88 -22.08 20.98
C GLY A 322 -12.58 -21.26 22.23
N LEU A 323 -11.88 -20.13 22.10
CA LEU A 323 -11.48 -19.26 23.20
C LEU A 323 -12.30 -17.96 23.24
N ALA A 324 -12.44 -17.40 24.44
CA ALA A 324 -12.85 -16.01 24.59
C ALA A 324 -11.67 -15.06 24.29
N VAL A 325 -11.96 -13.78 24.00
CA VAL A 325 -10.92 -12.80 23.59
C VAL A 325 -9.86 -12.59 24.67
N ASP A 326 -10.26 -12.55 25.94
CA ASP A 326 -9.38 -12.44 27.10
C ASP A 326 -8.47 -13.67 27.31
N GLN A 327 -8.90 -14.84 26.83
CA GLN A 327 -8.13 -16.08 26.87
C GLN A 327 -7.29 -16.31 25.61
N PHE A 328 -7.64 -15.64 24.51
CA PHE A 328 -6.94 -15.75 23.24
C PHE A 328 -5.56 -15.10 23.29
N ASP A 329 -5.46 -13.96 23.97
CA ASP A 329 -4.21 -13.22 24.06
C ASP A 329 -3.09 -14.01 24.72
N THR A 330 -1.91 -13.97 24.10
CA THR A 330 -0.70 -14.58 24.64
C THR A 330 0.13 -13.55 25.40
N PRO A 331 1.02 -13.96 26.32
CA PRO A 331 1.89 -13.03 27.03
C PRO A 331 2.71 -12.13 26.10
N LYS A 332 3.15 -12.68 24.96
CA LYS A 332 3.90 -11.95 23.95
C LYS A 332 3.06 -10.88 23.26
N ALA A 333 1.82 -11.21 22.90
CA ALA A 333 0.88 -10.25 22.32
C ALA A 333 0.56 -9.09 23.28
N ILE A 334 0.38 -9.39 24.57
CA ILE A 334 0.13 -8.38 25.61
C ILE A 334 1.34 -7.44 25.73
N ALA A 335 2.55 -7.99 25.86
CA ALA A 335 3.78 -7.20 25.95
C ALA A 335 4.00 -6.31 24.71
N LEU A 336 3.74 -6.83 23.51
CA LEU A 336 3.85 -6.05 22.28
C LEU A 336 2.85 -4.89 22.24
N ARG A 337 1.60 -5.11 22.68
CA ARG A 337 0.59 -4.04 22.76
C ARG A 337 0.98 -2.94 23.75
N GLU A 338 1.47 -3.32 24.93
CA GLU A 338 1.94 -2.35 25.94
C GLU A 338 3.06 -1.47 25.37
N LYS A 339 3.99 -2.09 24.63
CA LYS A 339 5.08 -1.38 23.96
C LYS A 339 4.58 -0.41 22.89
N ILE A 340 3.68 -0.87 22.01
CA ILE A 340 3.09 -0.04 20.95
C ILE A 340 2.31 1.13 21.57
N HIS A 341 1.52 0.87 22.61
CA HIS A 341 0.78 1.90 23.34
C HIS A 341 1.73 2.98 23.90
N GLY A 342 2.86 2.58 24.50
CA GLY A 342 3.88 3.52 24.97
C GLY A 342 4.47 4.39 23.85
N TRP A 343 4.61 3.88 22.62
CA TRP A 343 5.07 4.69 21.49
C TRP A 343 4.02 5.68 21.00
N VAL A 344 2.76 5.26 20.93
CA VAL A 344 1.63 6.13 20.59
C VAL A 344 1.58 7.33 21.53
N ASP A 345 1.74 7.09 22.83
CA ASP A 345 1.79 8.14 23.84
C ASP A 345 3.03 9.02 23.68
N SER A 346 4.21 8.42 23.43
CA SER A 346 5.47 9.17 23.29
C SER A 346 5.50 10.11 22.08
N LEU A 347 4.76 9.76 21.03
CA LEU A 347 4.61 10.53 19.80
C LEU A 347 3.41 11.48 19.85
N ASP A 348 2.65 11.50 20.96
CA ASP A 348 1.46 12.35 21.16
C ASP A 348 0.41 12.18 20.03
N LEU A 349 0.28 10.97 19.51
CA LEU A 349 -0.54 10.69 18.31
C LEU A 349 -2.05 10.88 18.55
N ASN A 350 -2.48 10.80 19.80
CA ASN A 350 -3.87 11.02 20.20
C ASN A 350 -4.21 12.51 20.46
N ARG A 351 -3.25 13.44 20.29
CA ARG A 351 -3.53 14.86 20.46
C ARG A 351 -4.58 15.33 19.45
N VAL A 352 -5.63 15.96 19.96
CA VAL A 352 -6.69 16.56 19.15
C VAL A 352 -6.16 17.81 18.45
N LEU A 353 -6.27 17.83 17.12
CA LEU A 353 -5.92 18.95 16.25
C LEU A 353 -7.14 19.83 15.94
N GLY A 354 -8.31 19.20 15.85
CA GLY A 354 -9.57 19.89 15.57
C GLY A 354 -10.72 18.91 15.54
N CYS A 355 -11.89 19.35 15.09
CA CYS A 355 -13.08 18.53 15.02
C CYS A 355 -13.77 18.66 13.66
N SER A 356 -14.07 17.52 13.03
CA SER A 356 -14.90 17.47 11.84
C SER A 356 -16.38 17.29 12.20
N ASN A 357 -17.25 18.15 11.67
CA ASN A 357 -18.70 18.03 11.84
C ASN A 357 -19.31 16.90 10.99
N TYR A 358 -18.61 16.47 9.95
CA TYR A 358 -19.08 15.51 8.95
C TYR A 358 -18.05 14.41 8.70
N LEU A 359 -18.51 13.28 8.17
CA LEU A 359 -17.62 12.32 7.52
C LEU A 359 -17.31 12.85 6.12
N TYR A 360 -16.06 13.18 5.85
CA TYR A 360 -15.60 13.35 4.47
C TYR A 360 -15.05 12.00 4.01
N SER A 361 -15.77 11.36 3.09
CA SER A 361 -15.45 10.03 2.59
C SER A 361 -14.45 10.10 1.45
N LYS A 362 -13.45 9.22 1.49
CA LYS A 362 -12.52 9.00 0.37
C LYS A 362 -13.15 8.23 -0.79
N SER A 363 -14.36 7.70 -0.60
CA SER A 363 -15.06 6.80 -1.52
C SER A 363 -16.12 7.51 -2.36
N VAL A 364 -16.20 8.85 -2.31
CA VAL A 364 -17.13 9.65 -3.12
C VAL A 364 -16.38 10.73 -3.89
N GLY A 365 -16.85 11.03 -5.11
CA GLY A 365 -16.20 11.96 -6.05
C GLY A 365 -16.26 13.42 -5.63
N MET A 366 -15.54 14.27 -6.38
CA MET A 366 -15.38 15.71 -6.11
C MET A 366 -16.70 16.48 -6.05
N GLU A 367 -17.73 16.00 -6.75
CA GLU A 367 -19.07 16.59 -6.80
C GLU A 367 -19.80 16.54 -5.44
N SER A 368 -19.39 15.64 -4.55
CA SER A 368 -20.00 15.50 -3.24
C SER A 368 -19.40 16.50 -2.23
N PRO A 369 -20.23 17.26 -1.49
CA PRO A 369 -19.76 18.16 -0.44
C PRO A 369 -19.13 17.41 0.75
N THR A 370 -19.32 16.09 0.84
CA THR A 370 -18.70 15.22 1.86
C THR A 370 -17.60 14.35 1.26
N SER A 371 -16.96 14.77 0.17
CA SER A 371 -15.77 14.12 -0.36
C SER A 371 -14.51 14.65 0.31
N VAL A 372 -13.55 13.76 0.63
CA VAL A 372 -12.20 14.20 1.06
C VAL A 372 -11.54 15.04 -0.03
N PHE A 373 -11.72 14.66 -1.30
CA PHE A 373 -11.15 15.41 -2.42
C PHE A 373 -11.72 16.83 -2.51
N ASN A 374 -13.02 16.99 -2.21
CA ASN A 374 -13.67 18.29 -2.20
C ASN A 374 -13.11 19.22 -1.13
N ILE A 375 -13.07 18.79 0.14
CA ILE A 375 -12.50 19.61 1.21
C ILE A 375 -11.00 19.85 0.97
N TRP A 376 -10.26 18.86 0.47
CA TRP A 376 -8.84 18.99 0.19
C TRP A 376 -8.56 20.07 -0.87
N LEU A 377 -9.20 19.99 -2.04
CA LEU A 377 -8.91 20.89 -3.17
C LEU A 377 -9.63 22.24 -3.12
N ASN A 378 -10.79 22.34 -2.45
CA ASN A 378 -11.57 23.58 -2.38
C ASN A 378 -11.41 24.34 -1.06
N ALA A 379 -10.83 23.73 -0.01
CA ALA A 379 -10.62 24.38 1.27
C ALA A 379 -9.18 24.28 1.78
N VAL A 380 -8.65 23.07 1.97
CA VAL A 380 -7.33 22.85 2.60
C VAL A 380 -6.21 23.47 1.76
N VAL A 381 -6.08 23.04 0.50
CA VAL A 381 -5.04 23.53 -0.40
C VAL A 381 -5.13 25.06 -0.61
N PRO A 382 -6.30 25.64 -0.93
CA PRO A 382 -6.43 27.09 -1.05
C PRO A 382 -6.07 27.86 0.22
N ALA A 383 -6.48 27.37 1.40
CA ALA A 383 -6.28 28.08 2.66
C ALA A 383 -4.83 28.04 3.16
N GLU A 384 -4.09 26.97 2.83
CA GLU A 384 -2.74 26.73 3.34
C GLU A 384 -1.63 27.11 2.35
N ILE A 385 -1.84 26.99 1.03
CA ILE A 385 -0.75 27.18 0.07
C ILE A 385 -0.99 28.23 -1.03
N TYR A 386 -2.19 28.80 -1.20
CA TYR A 386 -2.37 29.80 -2.27
C TYR A 386 -1.56 31.06 -2.01
N ASN A 387 -0.83 31.48 -3.05
CA ASN A 387 0.03 32.66 -3.03
C ASN A 387 -0.66 33.88 -3.69
N ASP A 388 -0.76 35.00 -2.96
CA ASP A 388 -1.42 36.22 -3.44
C ASP A 388 -0.76 36.83 -4.69
N ASP A 389 0.57 36.83 -4.76
CA ASP A 389 1.31 37.34 -5.93
C ASP A 389 1.03 36.49 -7.18
N ARG A 390 0.86 35.17 -7.01
CA ARG A 390 0.45 34.27 -8.10
C ARG A 390 -1.02 34.47 -8.47
N LEU A 391 -1.92 34.59 -7.48
CA LEU A 391 -3.35 34.87 -7.71
C LEU A 391 -3.57 36.13 -8.55
N SER A 392 -2.70 37.13 -8.41
CA SER A 392 -2.76 38.36 -9.21
C SER A 392 -2.41 38.17 -10.70
N LYS A 393 -1.79 37.03 -11.07
CA LYS A 393 -1.28 36.75 -12.42
C LYS A 393 -2.12 35.72 -13.16
N CYS A 394 -2.35 34.58 -12.54
CA CYS A 394 -3.05 33.44 -13.14
C CYS A 394 -3.92 32.73 -12.09
N THR A 395 -4.99 32.10 -12.55
CA THR A 395 -5.85 31.26 -11.71
C THR A 395 -5.07 30.06 -11.23
N GLN A 396 -5.03 29.84 -9.93
CA GLN A 396 -4.38 28.67 -9.35
C GLN A 396 -5.28 27.45 -9.46
N PHE A 397 -4.77 26.38 -10.06
CA PHE A 397 -5.52 25.18 -10.37
C PHE A 397 -4.83 23.94 -9.76
N PRO A 398 -5.22 23.54 -8.54
CA PRO A 398 -4.60 22.42 -7.86
C PRO A 398 -5.09 21.08 -8.37
N VAL A 399 -4.17 20.12 -8.33
CA VAL A 399 -4.40 18.73 -8.72
C VAL A 399 -4.02 17.83 -7.57
N THR A 400 -4.74 16.73 -7.39
CA THR A 400 -4.36 15.70 -6.43
C THR A 400 -4.54 14.33 -7.04
N GLY A 401 -3.47 13.53 -7.03
CA GLY A 401 -3.57 12.11 -7.35
C GLY A 401 -4.47 11.41 -6.32
N SER A 402 -5.47 10.66 -6.77
CA SER A 402 -6.47 10.07 -5.86
C SER A 402 -5.88 9.04 -4.90
N SER A 403 -4.75 8.43 -5.25
CA SER A 403 -3.94 7.55 -4.39
C SER A 403 -3.20 8.27 -3.27
N SER A 404 -3.09 9.61 -3.31
CA SER A 404 -2.48 10.41 -2.25
C SER A 404 -3.31 10.39 -0.97
N VAL A 405 -4.65 10.32 -1.11
CA VAL A 405 -5.58 10.20 0.00
C VAL A 405 -5.65 8.73 0.41
N ARG A 406 -5.26 8.41 1.65
CA ARG A 406 -5.17 7.01 2.14
C ARG A 406 -6.35 6.63 3.02
N ASP A 407 -6.93 7.58 3.75
CA ASP A 407 -8.15 7.37 4.54
C ASP A 407 -9.21 8.49 4.46
N SER A 408 -10.37 8.24 5.06
CA SER A 408 -11.45 9.24 5.19
C SER A 408 -11.21 10.14 6.40
N ILE A 409 -11.76 11.35 6.37
CA ILE A 409 -11.83 12.21 7.56
C ILE A 409 -13.15 11.92 8.27
N TYR A 410 -13.07 11.25 9.42
CA TYR A 410 -14.24 10.86 10.18
C TYR A 410 -14.85 12.02 10.96
N LYS A 411 -16.16 11.91 11.25
CA LYS A 411 -16.86 12.88 12.11
C LYS A 411 -16.36 12.76 13.56
N GLY A 412 -16.15 13.89 14.22
CA GLY A 412 -15.71 13.97 15.60
C GLY A 412 -14.32 14.58 15.72
N GLU A 413 -13.59 14.23 16.78
CA GLU A 413 -12.21 14.63 17.00
C GLU A 413 -11.31 14.08 15.89
N PHE A 414 -10.52 14.98 15.30
CA PHE A 414 -9.43 14.70 14.38
C PHE A 414 -8.11 14.84 15.12
N VAL A 415 -7.34 13.76 15.23
CA VAL A 415 -6.08 13.72 16.00
C VAL A 415 -4.85 13.70 15.09
N VAL A 416 -3.66 13.83 15.69
CA VAL A 416 -2.37 13.73 14.98
C VAL A 416 -2.26 12.45 14.15
N ASP A 417 -2.68 11.30 14.68
CA ASP A 417 -2.66 10.06 13.89
C ASP A 417 -3.57 10.12 12.66
N ASP A 418 -4.74 10.78 12.77
CA ASP A 418 -5.69 10.89 11.67
C ASP A 418 -5.11 11.66 10.48
N SER A 419 -4.22 12.65 10.71
CA SER A 419 -3.57 13.35 9.59
C SER A 419 -2.66 12.45 8.78
N TYR A 420 -1.90 11.58 9.44
CA TYR A 420 -1.05 10.60 8.76
C TYR A 420 -1.90 9.54 8.06
N ASN A 421 -2.99 9.09 8.70
CA ASN A 421 -3.91 8.10 8.11
C ASN A 421 -4.54 8.63 6.81
N VAL A 422 -4.82 9.94 6.72
CA VAL A 422 -5.48 10.55 5.55
C VAL A 422 -4.47 10.97 4.47
N MET A 423 -3.39 11.68 4.82
CA MET A 423 -2.36 12.20 3.89
C MET A 423 -0.93 11.97 4.42
N PRO A 424 -0.34 10.77 4.29
CA PRO A 424 0.96 10.44 4.90
C PRO A 424 2.20 10.90 4.11
N PHE A 425 2.01 11.38 2.88
CA PHE A 425 3.13 11.64 1.98
C PHE A 425 3.75 13.01 2.21
N LYS A 426 5.09 13.08 2.27
CA LYS A 426 5.86 14.33 2.38
C LYS A 426 6.19 14.92 1.01
N ASN A 427 5.20 15.01 0.13
CA ASN A 427 5.41 15.58 -1.20
C ASN A 427 5.40 17.11 -1.11
N SER A 428 6.41 17.77 -1.68
CA SER A 428 6.42 19.23 -1.82
C SER A 428 5.50 19.69 -2.95
N PHE A 429 5.13 20.97 -2.96
CA PHE A 429 4.32 21.55 -4.02
C PHE A 429 5.19 22.17 -5.11
N VAL A 430 4.84 21.86 -6.36
CA VAL A 430 5.42 22.45 -7.57
C VAL A 430 4.30 22.96 -8.46
N TYR A 431 4.63 23.70 -9.51
CA TYR A 431 3.64 24.10 -10.50
C TYR A 431 4.21 24.29 -11.90
N ILE A 432 3.33 24.19 -12.88
CA ILE A 432 3.58 24.62 -14.27
C ILE A 432 2.84 25.93 -14.47
N ALA A 433 3.60 26.98 -14.80
CA ALA A 433 3.11 28.35 -14.85
C ALA A 433 2.48 28.69 -16.20
N ASN A 434 1.55 29.66 -16.19
CA ASN A 434 1.12 30.39 -17.39
C ASN A 434 0.49 29.53 -18.51
N LEU A 435 -0.33 28.55 -18.13
CA LEU A 435 -1.03 27.67 -19.06
C LEU A 435 -2.35 28.30 -19.53
N THR A 436 -2.72 28.07 -20.80
CA THR A 436 -4.07 28.32 -21.30
C THR A 436 -5.02 27.20 -20.87
N ALA A 437 -6.33 27.42 -20.98
CA ALA A 437 -7.33 26.37 -20.75
C ALA A 437 -7.08 25.12 -21.62
N GLU A 438 -6.70 25.30 -22.89
CA GLU A 438 -6.40 24.18 -23.79
C GLU A 438 -5.16 23.39 -23.35
N GLU A 439 -4.11 24.08 -22.89
CA GLU A 439 -2.90 23.44 -22.36
C GLU A 439 -3.21 22.64 -21.09
N VAL A 440 -4.02 23.18 -20.18
CA VAL A 440 -4.48 22.45 -18.98
C VAL A 440 -5.30 21.23 -19.41
N ALA A 441 -6.31 21.39 -20.28
CA ALA A 441 -7.11 20.28 -20.77
C ALA A 441 -6.24 19.18 -21.43
N CYS A 442 -5.24 19.56 -22.21
CA CYS A 442 -4.30 18.61 -22.80
C CYS A 442 -3.47 17.87 -21.74
N ALA A 443 -3.02 18.57 -20.69
CA ALA A 443 -2.26 17.96 -19.60
C ALA A 443 -3.04 16.79 -18.97
N PHE A 444 -4.37 16.85 -18.98
CA PHE A 444 -5.28 15.80 -18.55
C PHE A 444 -5.82 14.91 -19.69
N SER A 445 -5.24 14.87 -20.89
CA SER A 445 -5.75 14.01 -21.98
C SER A 445 -5.19 12.58 -21.94
N GLY A 446 -5.87 11.60 -22.56
CA GLY A 446 -5.31 10.25 -22.75
C GLY A 446 -4.98 9.49 -21.45
N SER A 447 -3.87 8.75 -21.44
CA SER A 447 -3.54 7.74 -20.42
C SER A 447 -3.22 8.26 -19.02
N ILE A 448 -3.23 9.57 -18.76
CA ILE A 448 -3.04 10.09 -17.40
C ILE A 448 -4.35 10.08 -16.60
N LEU A 449 -5.50 10.08 -17.28
CA LEU A 449 -6.81 9.98 -16.63
C LEU A 449 -7.24 8.54 -16.38
N THR A 450 -6.85 7.66 -17.30
CA THR A 450 -7.18 6.25 -17.25
C THR A 450 -5.98 5.49 -16.73
N TYR A 451 -6.18 4.68 -15.71
CA TYR A 451 -5.27 3.57 -15.45
C TYR A 451 -5.04 2.78 -16.76
N THR A 452 -3.83 2.32 -17.07
CA THR A 452 -3.57 1.36 -18.17
C THR A 452 -4.43 0.10 -18.01
N GLU A 453 -4.60 -0.77 -19.02
CA GLU A 453 -5.34 -2.04 -18.79
C GLU A 453 -4.71 -2.88 -17.66
N GLU A 454 -3.39 -2.81 -17.48
CA GLU A 454 -2.65 -3.44 -16.39
C GLU A 454 -2.90 -2.74 -15.04
N GLU A 455 -2.82 -1.40 -15.00
CA GLU A 455 -3.19 -0.61 -13.82
C GLU A 455 -4.70 -0.70 -13.55
N GLN A 456 -5.55 -0.96 -14.55
CA GLN A 456 -7.00 -1.19 -14.43
C GLN A 456 -7.25 -2.62 -13.99
N LEU A 457 -6.52 -3.64 -14.41
CA LEU A 457 -6.62 -4.95 -13.77
C LEU A 457 -6.13 -4.89 -12.32
N GLN A 458 -5.20 -4.00 -12.01
CA GLN A 458 -4.85 -3.63 -10.64
C GLN A 458 -5.92 -2.74 -9.96
N ASN A 459 -6.67 -1.87 -10.65
CA ASN A 459 -7.61 -0.87 -10.07
C ASN A 459 -9.13 -1.14 -10.23
N ILE A 460 -9.59 -1.79 -11.30
CA ILE A 460 -10.92 -2.46 -11.42
C ILE A 460 -11.08 -3.41 -10.23
N TYR A 461 -9.94 -3.98 -9.82
CA TYR A 461 -9.77 -4.64 -8.56
C TYR A 461 -8.88 -3.80 -7.62
N THR A 462 -9.21 -2.53 -7.24
CA THR A 462 -8.87 -1.88 -5.92
C THR A 462 -10.08 -1.53 -4.99
N TYR A 463 -9.90 -1.83 -3.71
CA TYR A 463 -10.47 -1.21 -2.50
C TYR A 463 -11.88 -0.56 -2.54
N GLU A 464 -12.90 -1.19 -1.92
CA GLU A 464 -14.34 -0.81 -1.93
C GLU A 464 -14.88 -0.44 -3.33
N ALA A 465 -15.91 -1.11 -3.85
CA ALA A 465 -16.49 -0.83 -5.18
C ALA A 465 -16.81 0.66 -5.48
N ALA A 466 -16.81 1.52 -4.45
CA ALA A 466 -16.97 2.96 -4.51
C ALA A 466 -15.77 3.76 -5.08
N ARG A 467 -14.53 3.23 -5.08
CA ARG A 467 -13.36 3.95 -5.66
C ARG A 467 -13.22 3.84 -7.17
N ALA A 468 -13.87 2.87 -7.81
CA ALA A 468 -13.80 2.66 -9.26
C ALA A 468 -14.31 3.86 -10.09
N SER A 469 -15.07 4.78 -9.47
CA SER A 469 -15.56 6.01 -10.09
C SER A 469 -14.67 7.23 -9.87
N ILE A 470 -13.63 7.14 -9.01
CA ILE A 470 -12.75 8.27 -8.70
C ILE A 470 -11.60 8.31 -9.72
N PRO A 471 -11.43 9.40 -10.49
CA PRO A 471 -10.34 9.52 -11.45
C PRO A 471 -8.96 9.41 -10.82
N ARG A 472 -7.94 9.02 -11.60
CA ARG A 472 -6.53 8.97 -11.15
C ARG A 472 -6.06 10.32 -10.60
N TYR A 473 -6.48 11.41 -11.23
CA TYR A 473 -6.22 12.77 -10.76
C TYR A 473 -7.54 13.52 -10.61
N VAL A 474 -7.70 14.17 -9.47
CA VAL A 474 -8.89 14.92 -9.12
C VAL A 474 -8.55 16.41 -9.14
N THR A 475 -9.49 17.21 -9.64
CA THR A 475 -9.37 18.67 -9.82
C THR A 475 -10.64 19.36 -9.31
N PRO A 476 -10.58 20.64 -8.93
CA PRO A 476 -11.76 21.37 -8.42
C PRO A 476 -12.86 21.57 -9.47
N MET A 477 -12.49 21.57 -10.76
CA MET A 477 -13.41 21.68 -11.91
C MET A 477 -12.90 20.80 -13.05
N ASP A 478 -13.77 20.47 -14.00
CA ASP A 478 -13.40 19.72 -15.21
C ASP A 478 -12.40 20.54 -16.05
N PRO A 479 -11.16 20.05 -16.25
CA PRO A 479 -10.13 20.73 -17.05
C PRO A 479 -10.57 21.11 -18.47
N SER A 480 -11.50 20.35 -19.07
CA SER A 480 -11.99 20.60 -20.42
C SER A 480 -13.03 21.74 -20.50
N SER A 481 -13.54 22.18 -19.35
CA SER A 481 -14.57 23.22 -19.23
C SER A 481 -14.03 24.59 -18.77
N LEU A 482 -12.71 24.71 -18.65
CA LEU A 482 -12.05 25.91 -18.16
C LEU A 482 -12.26 27.13 -19.09
N PRO A 483 -12.53 28.32 -18.54
CA PRO A 483 -12.60 29.57 -19.32
C PRO A 483 -11.35 29.82 -20.17
N SER A 484 -11.55 29.99 -21.49
CA SER A 484 -10.47 30.11 -22.49
C SER A 484 -9.73 31.44 -22.46
N ASP A 485 -10.32 32.48 -21.86
CA ASP A 485 -9.76 33.83 -21.72
C ASP A 485 -8.88 33.99 -20.46
N SER A 486 -8.75 32.93 -19.67
CA SER A 486 -8.02 32.92 -18.40
C SER A 486 -6.68 32.19 -18.52
N CYS A 487 -5.72 32.64 -17.70
CA CYS A 487 -4.45 31.97 -17.47
C CYS A 487 -4.55 31.04 -16.24
N TYR A 488 -3.83 29.92 -16.26
CA TYR A 488 -3.79 28.95 -15.16
C TYR A 488 -2.36 28.61 -14.72
N ASP A 489 -2.17 28.50 -13.40
CA ASP A 489 -1.02 27.85 -12.79
C ASP A 489 -1.45 26.47 -12.31
N LEU A 490 -0.91 25.42 -12.95
CA LEU A 490 -1.23 24.03 -12.60
C LEU A 490 -0.40 23.60 -11.40
N ILE A 491 -1.01 23.53 -10.22
CA ILE A 491 -0.33 23.19 -8.96
C ILE A 491 -0.37 21.67 -8.77
N LEU A 492 0.82 21.09 -8.56
CA LEU A 492 1.08 19.66 -8.50
C LEU A 492 1.90 19.35 -7.23
N THR A 493 2.05 18.06 -6.95
CA THR A 493 3.04 17.56 -6.01
C THR A 493 4.36 17.23 -6.73
N SER A 494 5.47 17.20 -6.01
CA SER A 494 6.77 16.74 -6.55
C SER A 494 6.69 15.32 -7.14
N TYR A 495 5.84 14.47 -6.58
CA TYR A 495 5.59 13.11 -7.06
C TYR A 495 4.93 13.07 -8.45
N ASP A 496 4.08 14.04 -8.77
CA ASP A 496 3.35 14.09 -10.04
C ASP A 496 3.98 15.03 -11.08
N ALA A 497 4.95 15.84 -10.65
CA ALA A 497 5.62 16.88 -11.44
C ALA A 497 6.03 16.41 -12.85
N ASP A 498 6.83 15.35 -12.93
CA ASP A 498 7.36 14.86 -14.20
C ASP A 498 6.29 14.18 -15.07
N LYS A 499 5.24 13.61 -14.47
CA LYS A 499 4.14 12.99 -15.23
C LYS A 499 3.36 14.04 -16.02
N PHE A 500 3.15 15.22 -15.45
CA PHE A 500 2.49 16.33 -16.11
C PHE A 500 3.44 17.12 -17.01
N ALA A 501 4.63 17.50 -16.51
CA ALA A 501 5.61 18.26 -17.30
C ALA A 501 6.10 17.47 -18.53
N GLY A 502 6.26 16.13 -18.40
CA GLY A 502 6.67 15.24 -19.47
C GLY A 502 5.75 15.26 -20.69
N ARG A 503 4.48 15.65 -20.54
CA ARG A 503 3.51 15.73 -21.65
C ARG A 503 3.80 16.83 -22.64
N PHE A 504 4.45 17.89 -22.18
CA PHE A 504 4.88 19.02 -23.00
C PHE A 504 6.31 18.84 -23.53
N ARG A 505 7.00 17.74 -23.18
CA ARG A 505 8.32 17.41 -23.74
C ARG A 505 8.17 16.65 -25.06
N LYS A 506 9.23 16.61 -25.86
CA LYS A 506 9.26 15.89 -27.15
C LYS A 506 8.83 14.43 -26.96
N GLY A 507 7.80 14.00 -27.68
CA GLY A 507 7.20 12.66 -27.57
C GLY A 507 6.03 12.58 -26.58
N GLY A 508 5.78 13.63 -25.78
CA GLY A 508 4.59 13.77 -24.95
C GLY A 508 3.33 14.14 -25.74
N SER A 509 2.17 13.84 -25.17
CA SER A 509 0.86 14.02 -25.81
C SER A 509 0.49 15.47 -26.13
N CYS A 510 1.08 16.44 -25.45
CA CYS A 510 0.80 17.87 -25.62
C CYS A 510 1.89 18.62 -26.38
N TYR A 511 2.91 17.91 -26.87
CA TYR A 511 4.06 18.53 -27.50
C TYR A 511 3.70 19.39 -28.73
N SER A 512 2.66 19.03 -29.48
CA SER A 512 2.22 19.80 -30.66
C SER A 512 1.60 21.16 -30.32
N MET A 513 1.26 21.40 -29.05
CA MET A 513 0.62 22.63 -28.57
C MET A 513 1.59 23.57 -27.86
N VAL A 514 2.85 23.16 -27.72
CA VAL A 514 3.88 23.90 -26.98
C VAL A 514 4.17 25.23 -27.67
N ASP A 515 4.04 26.31 -26.90
CA ASP A 515 4.51 27.64 -27.24
C ASP A 515 5.99 27.77 -26.85
N PRO A 516 6.92 27.95 -27.82
CA PRO A 516 8.36 28.06 -27.54
C PRO A 516 8.73 29.25 -26.64
N SER A 517 7.83 30.23 -26.45
CA SER A 517 8.05 31.37 -25.55
C SER A 517 7.74 31.06 -24.09
N LYS A 518 7.12 29.91 -23.79
CA LYS A 518 6.74 29.48 -22.44
C LYS A 518 7.66 28.39 -21.90
N SER A 519 7.68 28.25 -20.58
CA SER A 519 8.29 27.10 -19.89
C SER A 519 7.20 26.16 -19.40
N TYR A 520 7.35 24.87 -19.72
CA TYR A 520 6.48 23.79 -19.23
C TYR A 520 7.17 22.92 -18.18
N LEU A 521 8.25 23.42 -17.61
CA LEU A 521 8.92 22.77 -16.48
C LEU A 521 8.09 22.96 -15.22
N ALA A 522 7.94 21.89 -14.44
CA ALA A 522 7.49 22.01 -13.08
C ALA A 522 8.59 22.69 -12.25
N VAL A 523 8.24 23.77 -11.56
CA VAL A 523 9.14 24.51 -10.67
C VAL A 523 8.53 24.60 -9.28
N ASP A 524 9.34 24.81 -8.26
CA ASP A 524 8.88 24.90 -6.87
C ASP A 524 7.78 25.95 -6.74
N TYR A 525 6.69 25.56 -6.09
CA TYR A 525 5.60 26.49 -5.83
C TYR A 525 6.00 27.43 -4.67
N PRO A 526 5.84 28.75 -4.81
CA PRO A 526 6.22 29.71 -3.77
C PRO A 526 5.18 29.73 -2.64
N THR A 527 5.26 28.75 -1.73
CA THR A 527 4.35 28.58 -0.58
C THR A 527 4.57 29.62 0.53
N GLN A 528 4.86 30.88 0.20
CA GLN A 528 5.04 31.94 1.19
C GLN A 528 3.76 32.16 2.00
N PRO A 529 3.84 32.32 3.34
CA PRO A 529 5.06 32.52 4.16
C PRO A 529 5.78 31.25 4.63
N ARG A 530 5.31 30.05 4.28
CA ARG A 530 5.87 28.75 4.71
C ARG A 530 6.64 28.06 3.58
N PRO A 531 7.91 28.38 3.34
CA PRO A 531 8.70 27.66 2.35
C PRO A 531 8.78 26.17 2.69
N ASN A 532 8.72 25.32 1.66
CA ASN A 532 8.91 23.86 1.75
C ASN A 532 7.81 23.09 2.50
N VAL A 533 6.58 23.61 2.54
CA VAL A 533 5.45 22.86 3.10
C VAL A 533 5.16 21.63 2.25
N THR A 534 4.84 20.52 2.90
CA THR A 534 4.55 19.23 2.29
C THR A 534 3.09 18.83 2.50
N THR A 535 2.56 17.94 1.66
CA THR A 535 1.17 17.48 1.74
C THR A 535 0.76 16.92 3.11
N GLU A 536 1.69 16.32 3.86
CA GLU A 536 1.48 15.77 5.21
C GLU A 536 1.13 16.85 6.25
N GLU A 537 1.63 18.08 6.08
CA GLU A 537 1.49 19.17 7.06
C GLU A 537 0.17 19.94 6.94
N LEU A 538 -0.49 19.88 5.78
CA LEU A 538 -1.64 20.75 5.46
C LEU A 538 -2.87 20.46 6.33
N LEU A 539 -3.22 19.18 6.52
CA LEU A 539 -4.40 18.82 7.33
C LEU A 539 -4.24 19.22 8.80
N PRO A 540 -3.11 18.95 9.48
CA PRO A 540 -2.90 19.42 10.84
C PRO A 540 -3.07 20.92 11.03
N ASP A 541 -2.47 21.71 10.13
CA ASP A 541 -2.54 23.17 10.19
C ASP A 541 -3.97 23.67 9.94
N PHE A 542 -4.62 23.12 8.91
CA PHE A 542 -5.99 23.48 8.54
C PHE A 542 -6.97 23.17 9.68
N PHE A 543 -6.89 21.99 10.29
CA PHE A 543 -7.78 21.61 11.39
C PHE A 543 -7.56 22.49 12.63
N SER A 544 -6.31 22.74 12.99
CA SER A 544 -5.95 23.58 14.14
C SER A 544 -6.45 25.02 13.98
N LYS A 545 -6.45 25.54 12.75
CA LYS A 545 -6.78 26.94 12.47
C LYS A 545 -8.27 27.17 12.14
N TYR A 546 -8.86 26.30 11.33
CA TYR A 546 -10.18 26.54 10.72
C TYR A 546 -11.27 25.57 11.19
N MET A 547 -10.90 24.46 11.83
CA MET A 547 -11.85 23.48 12.36
C MET A 547 -11.63 23.20 13.85
N PRO A 548 -11.57 24.23 14.72
CA PRO A 548 -11.38 24.01 16.14
C PRO A 548 -12.55 23.20 16.72
N CYS A 549 -12.25 22.36 17.71
CA CYS A 549 -13.29 21.69 18.49
C CYS A 549 -14.06 22.74 19.29
N TYR A 550 -15.26 23.08 18.83
CA TYR A 550 -16.18 23.86 19.65
C TYR A 550 -16.68 22.96 20.78
N THR A 551 -16.16 23.18 21.99
CA THR A 551 -16.87 22.74 23.19
C THR A 551 -18.27 23.33 23.12
N SER A 552 -19.31 22.54 23.41
CA SER A 552 -20.62 23.09 23.72
C SER A 552 -20.51 23.94 24.98
N GLN A 553 -20.00 25.17 24.86
CA GLN A 553 -20.18 26.18 25.87
C GLN A 553 -21.68 26.43 25.94
N SER A 554 -22.24 26.18 27.11
CA SER A 554 -23.52 26.76 27.49
C SER A 554 -23.52 28.21 27.06
N VAL A 555 -24.54 28.59 26.28
CA VAL A 555 -24.79 29.96 25.85
C VAL A 555 -25.09 30.78 27.11
N ASP A 556 -24.06 31.26 27.79
CA ASP A 556 -24.15 32.28 28.81
C ASP A 556 -22.80 33.02 28.87
N GLY A 557 -22.76 34.15 28.17
CA GLY A 557 -21.81 35.23 28.45
C GLY A 557 -20.59 35.33 27.55
N VAL A 558 -20.77 35.81 26.30
CA VAL A 558 -19.77 36.72 25.68
C VAL A 558 -20.50 37.83 24.94
N SER A 559 -20.18 39.06 25.33
CA SER A 559 -20.69 40.34 24.84
C SER A 559 -20.55 40.51 23.33
N GLY A 560 -21.61 41.03 22.69
CA GLY A 560 -21.77 41.18 21.25
C GLY A 560 -20.91 42.23 20.57
N GLN A 561 -19.58 42.10 20.59
CA GLN A 561 -18.67 42.92 19.79
C GLN A 561 -17.78 42.13 18.83
N GLU A 562 -17.45 40.85 19.10
CA GLU A 562 -16.67 40.02 18.16
C GLU A 562 -17.52 39.30 17.10
N ALA A 563 -18.81 39.07 17.37
CA ALA A 563 -19.72 38.44 16.40
C ALA A 563 -20.10 39.34 15.20
N ALA A 564 -19.83 40.65 15.29
CA ALA A 564 -20.14 41.62 14.23
C ALA A 564 -19.11 41.58 13.09
N THR A 565 -17.83 41.36 13.41
CA THR A 565 -16.72 41.36 12.44
C THR A 565 -16.72 40.10 11.57
N THR A 566 -17.03 38.94 12.14
CA THR A 566 -17.11 37.67 11.39
C THR A 566 -18.37 37.61 10.50
N ARG A 567 -19.50 38.17 10.97
CA ARG A 567 -20.74 38.29 10.15
C ARG A 567 -20.60 39.29 8.99
N SER A 568 -19.80 40.35 9.15
CA SER A 568 -19.57 41.31 8.06
C SER A 568 -18.74 40.69 6.93
N THR A 569 -17.74 39.89 7.27
CA THR A 569 -16.84 39.24 6.29
C THR A 569 -17.56 38.13 5.51
N MET A 570 -18.38 37.31 6.17
CA MET A 570 -19.22 36.31 5.49
C MET A 570 -20.35 36.92 4.65
N ARG A 571 -20.94 38.06 5.06
CA ARG A 571 -21.94 38.74 4.23
C ARG A 571 -21.35 39.30 2.93
N ILE A 572 -20.11 39.79 2.95
CA ILE A 572 -19.46 40.31 1.73
C ILE A 572 -19.23 39.20 0.70
N VAL A 573 -18.92 37.97 1.13
CA VAL A 573 -18.72 36.82 0.23
C VAL A 573 -20.05 36.26 -0.31
N PHE A 574 -21.14 36.27 0.48
CA PHE A 574 -22.45 35.78 -0.01
C PHE A 574 -23.21 36.80 -0.87
N PHE A 575 -23.03 38.11 -0.64
CA PHE A 575 -23.67 39.13 -1.47
C PHE A 575 -23.04 39.25 -2.87
N SER A 576 -21.74 38.99 -3.02
CA SER A 576 -21.07 39.01 -4.34
C SER A 576 -21.51 37.85 -5.25
N LEU A 577 -21.68 36.63 -4.71
CA LEU A 577 -22.22 35.50 -5.50
C LEU A 577 -23.68 35.73 -5.93
N SER A 578 -24.51 36.34 -5.08
CA SER A 578 -25.92 36.55 -5.36
C SER A 578 -26.16 37.58 -6.48
N PHE A 579 -25.33 38.63 -6.55
CA PHE A 579 -25.40 39.63 -7.62
C PHE A 579 -24.91 39.10 -8.97
N ILE A 580 -23.91 38.22 -8.99
CA ILE A 580 -23.40 37.61 -10.22
C ILE A 580 -24.46 36.69 -10.84
N VAL A 581 -25.14 35.89 -10.01
CA VAL A 581 -26.24 35.02 -10.48
C VAL A 581 -27.43 35.84 -10.98
N LEU A 582 -27.81 36.91 -10.28
CA LEU A 582 -28.91 37.77 -10.70
C LEU A 582 -28.59 38.52 -12.00
N ALA A 583 -27.36 39.02 -12.16
CA ALA A 583 -26.91 39.68 -13.38
C ALA A 583 -26.91 38.72 -14.59
N ALA A 584 -26.49 37.46 -14.40
CA ALA A 584 -26.52 36.44 -15.44
C ALA A 584 -27.96 36.09 -15.87
N VAL A 585 -28.89 36.00 -14.92
CA VAL A 585 -30.32 35.75 -15.21
C VAL A 585 -30.95 36.93 -15.96
N VAL A 586 -30.65 38.17 -15.57
CA VAL A 586 -31.16 39.37 -16.26
C VAL A 586 -30.57 39.49 -17.67
N ALA A 587 -29.29 39.19 -17.86
CA ALA A 587 -28.65 39.19 -19.18
C ALA A 587 -29.27 38.12 -20.11
N ALA A 588 -29.57 36.92 -19.58
CA ALA A 588 -30.24 35.86 -20.33
C ALA A 588 -31.67 36.26 -20.74
N LEU A 589 -32.42 36.90 -19.84
CA LEU A 589 -33.77 37.41 -20.12
C LEU A 589 -33.77 38.53 -21.18
N ILE A 590 -32.82 39.47 -21.11
CA ILE A 590 -32.66 40.53 -22.12
C ILE A 590 -32.27 39.93 -23.48
N GLY A 591 -31.39 38.93 -23.50
CA GLY A 591 -31.03 38.19 -24.71
C GLY A 591 -32.24 37.50 -25.37
N LEU A 592 -33.08 36.85 -24.58
CA LEU A 592 -34.33 36.23 -25.02
C LEU A 592 -35.32 37.24 -25.60
N ILE A 593 -35.50 38.40 -24.95
CA ILE A 593 -36.40 39.46 -25.43
C ILE A 593 -35.89 40.05 -26.75
N LEU A 594 -34.59 40.34 -26.86
CA LEU A 594 -34.00 40.87 -28.09
C LEU A 594 -34.04 39.86 -29.25
N PHE A 595 -33.88 38.57 -28.95
CA PHE A 595 -34.02 37.50 -29.95
C PHE A 595 -35.47 37.35 -30.45
N CYS A 596 -36.45 37.50 -29.57
CA CYS A 596 -37.87 37.50 -29.94
C CYS A 596 -38.29 38.75 -30.74
N CYS A 597 -37.70 39.92 -30.46
CA CYS A 597 -37.99 41.15 -31.20
C CYS A 597 -37.38 41.18 -32.62
N ARG A 598 -36.25 40.49 -32.86
CA ARG A 598 -35.61 40.44 -34.19
C ARG A 598 -36.31 39.54 -35.23
N ARG A 599 -37.33 38.77 -34.83
CA ARG A 599 -38.14 37.93 -35.75
C ARG A 599 -39.43 38.59 -36.25
N LYS A 600 -39.67 39.86 -35.92
CA LYS A 600 -40.77 40.67 -36.47
C LYS A 600 -40.23 42.00 -37.01
N SER A 601 -39.48 41.93 -38.11
CA SER A 601 -39.23 43.05 -39.02
C SER A 601 -38.90 42.50 -40.40
#